data_AF-A0A3E2YQF2-F1
#
_entry.id   AF-A0A3E2YQF2-F1
#
_cell.length_a   1.000
_cell.length_b   1.000
_cell.length_c   1.000
_cell.angle_alpha   90.00
_cell.angle_beta   90.00
_cell.angle_gamma   90.00
#
_symmetry.space_group_name_H-M   'P 1'
#
loop_
_entity.id
_entity.type
_entity.pdbx_description
1 polymer ?
#
loop_
_entity_poly.entity_id
_entity_poly.type
_entity_poly.pdbx_seq_one_letter_code
_entity_poly.pdbx_strand_id
1 'polypeptide(L)'
;MTLPSTPGEQGGRPKRRTFTAEYKLRIVAEYDAAKASGEGAAILRREGLYHSHILEWRAARDAGGLTALGSRKSPVSESRRRSAEAAEVERLRRRNERLEADLARTKTALEIMGKAHALLETLSESADDTPRPRRR
;
A
#
# COMPACT_ATOMS: atom_id res chain seq x y z
N MET A 1 59.70 34.03 30.36
CA MET A 1 59.36 32.59 30.35
C MET A 1 57.85 32.48 30.24
N THR A 2 57.33 32.37 29.03
CA THR A 2 55.90 32.24 28.72
C THR A 2 55.56 30.75 28.60
N LEU A 3 54.62 30.28 29.41
CA LEU A 3 54.08 28.92 29.34
C LEU A 3 53.18 28.79 28.10
N PRO A 4 53.33 27.75 27.27
CA PRO A 4 52.38 27.49 26.20
C PRO A 4 51.08 26.94 26.80
N SER A 5 49.97 27.61 26.50
CA SER A 5 48.61 27.20 26.84
C SER A 5 48.23 25.96 26.02
N THR A 6 47.86 24.88 26.69
CA THR A 6 47.43 23.63 26.06
C THR A 6 46.09 23.84 25.34
N PRO A 7 45.97 23.59 24.03
CA PRO A 7 44.70 23.67 23.33
C PRO A 7 43.74 22.61 23.86
N GLY A 8 42.55 23.04 24.29
CA GLY A 8 41.50 22.19 24.82
C GLY A 8 41.19 21.00 23.93
N GLU A 9 41.32 19.82 24.52
CA GLU A 9 40.95 18.54 23.97
C GLU A 9 39.44 18.54 23.67
N GLN A 10 39.10 18.68 22.38
CA GLN A 10 37.72 18.68 21.91
C GLN A 10 37.16 17.26 22.02
N GLY A 11 36.52 16.96 23.16
CA GLY A 11 35.77 15.73 23.35
C GLY A 11 34.84 15.46 22.16
N GLY A 12 35.06 14.32 21.49
CA GLY A 12 34.32 13.94 20.30
C GLY A 12 32.80 13.96 20.53
N ARG A 13 32.05 14.45 19.53
CA ARG A 13 30.58 14.53 19.58
C ARG A 13 29.99 13.15 19.92
N PRO A 14 29.05 13.05 20.88
CA PRO A 14 28.43 11.78 21.24
C PRO A 14 27.74 11.17 20.02
N LYS A 15 28.22 9.99 19.60
CA LYS A 15 27.72 9.27 18.43
C LYS A 15 26.34 8.70 18.76
N ARG A 16 25.29 9.34 18.24
CA ARG A 16 23.90 8.87 18.41
C ARG A 16 23.74 7.45 17.86
N ARG A 17 23.25 6.54 18.69
CA ARG A 17 22.96 5.14 18.31
C ARG A 17 21.96 5.13 17.14
N THR A 18 22.26 4.37 16.09
CA THR A 18 21.36 4.18 14.93
C THR A 18 20.88 2.73 14.92
N PHE A 19 19.58 2.51 14.75
CA PHE A 19 18.98 1.17 14.73
C PHE A 19 18.75 0.73 13.29
N THR A 20 19.34 -0.41 12.91
CA THR A 20 19.10 -1.02 11.59
C THR A 20 17.68 -1.58 11.51
N ALA A 21 17.14 -1.73 10.29
CA ALA A 21 15.81 -2.30 10.11
C ALA A 21 15.71 -3.72 10.68
N GLU A 22 16.74 -4.55 10.47
CA GLU A 22 16.85 -5.90 11.02
C GLU A 22 16.80 -5.91 12.55
N TYR A 23 17.54 -4.99 13.19
CA TYR A 23 17.50 -4.85 14.64
C TYR A 23 16.08 -4.51 15.12
N LYS A 24 15.43 -3.53 14.48
CA LYS A 24 14.07 -3.13 14.84
C LYS A 24 13.06 -4.29 14.67
N LEU A 25 13.14 -5.04 13.57
CA LEU A 25 12.28 -6.22 13.33
C LEU A 25 12.45 -7.29 14.41
N ARG A 26 13.70 -7.64 14.73
CA ARG A 26 14.02 -8.64 15.76
C ARG A 26 13.43 -8.24 17.11
N ILE A 27 13.63 -7.00 17.53
CA ILE A 27 13.11 -6.52 18.82
C ILE A 27 11.57 -6.47 18.82
N VAL A 28 10.93 -6.06 17.72
CA VAL A 28 9.46 -6.07 17.60
C VAL A 28 8.91 -7.50 17.72
N ALA A 29 9.54 -8.48 17.06
CA ALA A 29 9.13 -9.88 17.16
C ALA A 29 9.30 -10.43 18.58
N GLU A 30 10.44 -10.15 19.22
CA GLU A 30 10.71 -10.57 20.60
C GLU A 30 9.72 -9.93 21.59
N TYR A 31 9.43 -8.64 21.43
CA TYR A 31 8.46 -7.92 22.25
C TYR A 31 7.04 -8.46 22.07
N ASP A 32 6.61 -8.76 20.85
CA ASP A 32 5.28 -9.31 20.58
C ASP A 32 5.10 -10.71 21.18
N ALA A 33 6.13 -11.57 21.11
CA ALA A 33 6.13 -12.88 21.75
C ALA A 33 6.04 -12.77 23.29
N ALA A 34 6.83 -11.87 23.89
CA ALA A 34 6.87 -11.65 25.32
C ALA A 34 5.70 -10.81 25.87
N LYS A 35 4.89 -10.20 25.00
CA LYS A 35 3.71 -9.43 25.43
C LYS A 35 2.67 -10.34 26.07
N ALA A 36 2.52 -11.58 25.57
CA ALA A 36 1.58 -12.55 26.11
C ALA A 36 1.93 -13.00 27.55
N SER A 37 3.21 -13.01 27.90
CA SER A 37 3.72 -13.39 29.24
C SER A 37 3.93 -12.20 30.19
N GLY A 38 3.74 -10.95 29.72
CA GLY A 38 4.00 -9.74 30.50
C GLY A 38 5.48 -9.33 30.58
N GLU A 39 6.37 -10.07 29.92
CA GLU A 39 7.83 -9.86 29.97
C GLU A 39 8.34 -8.80 28.98
N GLY A 40 7.48 -8.26 28.13
CA GLY A 40 7.86 -7.25 27.13
C GLY A 40 8.60 -6.03 27.71
N ALA A 41 8.28 -5.62 28.94
CA ALA A 41 8.98 -4.51 29.61
C ALA A 41 10.42 -4.86 30.05
N ALA A 42 10.74 -6.13 30.26
CA ALA A 42 12.10 -6.58 30.57
C ALA A 42 13.01 -6.47 29.34
N ILE A 43 12.49 -6.81 28.15
CA ILE A 43 13.21 -6.67 26.88
C ILE A 43 13.55 -5.20 26.61
N LEU A 44 12.58 -4.29 26.81
CA LEU A 44 12.80 -2.86 26.63
C LEU A 44 13.89 -2.31 27.56
N ARG A 45 13.94 -2.76 28.82
CA ARG A 45 15.00 -2.38 29.76
C ARG A 45 16.36 -2.95 29.35
N ARG A 46 16.43 -4.21 28.94
CA ARG A 46 17.67 -4.87 28.47
C ARG A 46 18.27 -4.14 27.26
N GLU A 47 17.44 -3.73 26.32
CA GLU A 47 17.87 -3.07 25.08
C GLU A 47 18.05 -1.55 25.24
N GLY A 48 17.65 -0.98 26.40
CA GLY A 48 17.65 0.46 26.63
C GLY A 48 16.67 1.21 25.70
N LEU A 49 15.49 0.63 25.46
CA LEU A 49 14.48 1.15 24.55
C LEU A 49 13.28 1.68 25.32
N TYR A 50 12.84 2.89 24.95
CA TYR A 50 11.54 3.41 25.39
C TYR A 50 10.37 2.72 24.68
N HIS A 51 9.23 2.68 25.36
CA HIS A 51 7.98 2.14 24.82
C HIS A 51 7.53 2.86 23.52
N SER A 52 7.83 4.15 23.38
CA SER A 52 7.58 4.89 22.14
C SER A 52 8.25 4.26 20.92
N HIS A 53 9.50 3.78 21.06
CA HIS A 53 10.19 3.11 19.96
C HIS A 53 9.48 1.84 19.52
N ILE A 54 8.99 1.02 20.46
CA ILE A 54 8.35 -0.24 20.10
C ILE A 54 6.99 -0.02 19.43
N LEU A 55 6.25 1.00 19.85
CA LEU A 55 4.99 1.38 19.21
C LEU A 55 5.22 1.91 17.79
N GLU A 56 6.19 2.80 17.61
CA GLU A 56 6.56 3.35 16.30
C GLU A 56 7.01 2.23 15.35
N TRP A 57 7.85 1.31 15.83
CA TRP A 57 8.34 0.21 15.01
C TRP A 57 7.21 -0.79 14.70
N ARG A 58 6.33 -1.11 15.64
CA ARG A 58 5.16 -1.97 15.34
C ARG A 58 4.27 -1.35 14.26
N ALA A 59 3.92 -0.07 14.38
CA ALA A 59 3.13 0.63 13.37
C ALA A 59 3.83 0.64 12.00
N ALA A 60 5.14 0.90 11.98
CA ALA A 60 5.92 0.85 10.74
C ALA A 60 6.00 -0.56 10.14
N ARG A 61 5.93 -1.63 10.95
CA ARG A 61 5.92 -3.02 10.47
C ARG A 61 4.61 -3.31 9.77
N ASP A 62 3.51 -2.99 10.45
CA ASP A 62 2.16 -3.30 10.00
C ASP A 62 1.81 -2.48 8.73
N ALA A 63 2.40 -1.29 8.58
CA ALA A 63 2.34 -0.49 7.35
C ALA A 63 3.34 -0.91 6.25
N GLY A 64 4.14 -1.98 6.44
CA GLY A 64 5.16 -2.45 5.49
C GLY A 64 6.38 -1.51 5.34
N GLY A 65 6.51 -0.52 6.21
CA GLY A 65 7.50 0.56 6.14
C GLY A 65 8.75 0.38 7.03
N LEU A 66 8.91 -0.73 7.75
CA LEU A 66 10.00 -0.86 8.72
C LEU A 66 11.40 -0.82 8.10
N THR A 67 11.53 -1.32 6.87
CA THR A 67 12.74 -1.22 6.05
C THR A 67 13.04 0.23 5.65
N ALA A 68 12.01 1.06 5.48
CA ALA A 68 12.16 2.50 5.26
C ALA A 68 12.60 3.25 6.53
N LEU A 69 12.19 2.78 7.71
CA LEU A 69 12.53 3.37 9.01
C LEU A 69 13.99 3.17 9.43
N GLY A 70 14.68 2.16 8.89
CA GLY A 70 16.11 1.92 9.13
C GLY A 70 17.02 2.85 8.32
N SER A 71 16.51 3.45 7.26
CA SER A 71 17.20 4.48 6.49
C SER A 71 16.74 5.84 7.00
N ARG A 72 17.64 6.66 7.53
CA ARG A 72 17.38 8.11 7.74
C ARG A 72 17.16 8.77 6.37
N LYS A 73 15.98 8.58 5.77
CA LYS A 73 15.58 9.26 4.54
C LYS A 73 15.08 10.64 4.94
N SER A 74 15.65 11.68 4.33
CA SER A 74 15.33 13.08 4.62
C SER A 74 13.82 13.33 4.44
N PRO A 75 13.17 14.18 5.28
CA PRO A 75 11.75 14.53 5.17
C PRO A 75 11.30 14.95 3.76
N VAL A 76 12.22 15.58 3.00
CA VAL A 76 12.00 16.01 1.62
C VAL A 76 11.79 14.82 0.66
N SER A 77 12.54 13.73 0.86
CA SER A 77 12.41 12.52 0.03
C SER A 77 11.10 11.77 0.27
N GLU A 78 10.62 11.79 1.51
CA GLU A 78 9.35 11.16 1.89
C GLU A 78 8.14 11.96 1.40
N SER A 79 8.22 13.30 1.44
CA SER A 79 7.19 14.17 0.85
C SER A 79 7.07 13.96 -0.67
N ARG A 80 8.20 13.90 -1.40
CA ARG A 80 8.18 13.63 -2.85
C ARG A 80 7.59 12.27 -3.19
N ARG A 81 7.94 11.23 -2.42
CA ARG A 81 7.39 9.88 -2.63
C ARG A 81 5.87 9.86 -2.41
N ARG A 82 5.38 10.46 -1.33
CA ARG A 82 3.93 10.58 -1.07
C ARG A 82 3.21 11.34 -2.18
N SER A 83 3.82 12.39 -2.72
CA SER A 83 3.28 13.15 -3.85
C SER A 83 3.22 12.29 -5.13
N ALA A 84 4.26 11.53 -5.43
CA ALA A 84 4.28 10.61 -6.57
C ALA A 84 3.25 9.47 -6.43
N GLU A 85 3.11 8.90 -5.22
CA GLU A 85 2.10 7.89 -4.92
C GLU A 85 0.68 8.45 -5.09
N ALA A 86 0.41 9.67 -4.61
CA ALA A 86 -0.87 10.34 -4.81
C ALA A 86 -1.20 10.58 -6.30
N ALA A 87 -0.20 10.98 -7.09
CA ALA A 87 -0.36 11.17 -8.53
C ALA A 87 -0.69 9.86 -9.26
N GLU A 88 -0.05 8.75 -8.89
CA GLU A 88 -0.35 7.45 -9.51
C GLU A 88 -1.73 6.93 -9.08
N VAL A 89 -2.14 7.14 -7.82
CA VAL A 89 -3.50 6.79 -7.37
C VAL A 89 -4.56 7.53 -8.19
N GLU A 90 -4.38 8.83 -8.41
CA GLU A 90 -5.28 9.63 -9.23
C GLU A 90 -5.30 9.13 -10.69
N ARG A 91 -4.13 8.82 -11.25
CA ARG A 91 -4.02 8.25 -12.61
C ARG A 91 -4.76 6.91 -12.72
N LEU A 92 -4.59 6.04 -11.73
CA LEU A 92 -5.25 4.73 -11.68
C LEU A 92 -6.76 4.88 -11.53
N ARG A 93 -7.25 5.82 -10.71
CA ARG A 93 -8.69 6.10 -10.58
C ARG A 93 -9.31 6.53 -11.91
N ARG A 94 -8.72 7.51 -12.59
CA ARG A 94 -9.21 7.94 -13.91
C ARG A 94 -9.21 6.82 -14.94
N ARG A 95 -8.18 5.96 -14.91
CA ARG A 95 -8.14 4.78 -15.79
C ARG A 95 -9.26 3.80 -15.45
N ASN A 96 -9.52 3.59 -14.17
CA ASN A 96 -10.57 2.70 -13.71
C ASN A 96 -11.95 3.22 -14.14
N GLU A 97 -12.26 4.49 -13.88
CA GLU A 97 -13.50 5.14 -14.31
C GLU A 97 -13.73 5.02 -15.83
N ARG A 98 -12.67 5.22 -16.63
CA ARG A 98 -12.75 5.05 -18.08
C ARG A 98 -13.04 3.60 -18.47
N LEU A 99 -12.35 2.64 -17.85
CA LEU A 99 -12.57 1.21 -18.11
C LEU A 99 -13.98 0.77 -17.69
N GLU A 100 -14.49 1.28 -16.58
CA GLU A 100 -15.87 1.02 -16.13
C GLU A 100 -16.90 1.58 -17.13
N ALA A 101 -16.66 2.79 -17.67
CA ALA A 101 -17.52 3.37 -18.70
C ALA A 101 -17.50 2.55 -20.00
N ASP A 102 -16.33 2.10 -20.45
CA ASP A 102 -16.18 1.24 -21.64
C ASP A 102 -16.88 -0.12 -21.42
N LEU A 103 -16.75 -0.67 -20.21
CA LEU A 103 -17.41 -1.91 -19.82
C LEU A 103 -18.94 -1.75 -19.80
N ALA A 104 -19.45 -0.64 -19.25
CA ALA A 104 -20.87 -0.33 -19.29
C ALA A 104 -21.39 -0.24 -20.73
N ARG A 105 -20.66 0.47 -21.61
CA ARG A 105 -21.02 0.60 -23.03
C ARG A 105 -21.07 -0.73 -23.76
N THR A 106 -20.07 -1.59 -23.54
CA THR A 106 -20.03 -2.93 -24.17
C THR A 106 -21.16 -3.82 -23.67
N LYS A 107 -21.50 -3.76 -22.36
CA LYS A 107 -22.69 -4.44 -21.82
C LYS A 107 -23.98 -3.98 -22.47
N THR A 108 -24.20 -2.67 -22.61
CA THR A 108 -25.39 -2.14 -23.31
C THR A 108 -25.45 -2.64 -24.76
N ALA A 109 -24.33 -2.66 -25.47
CA ALA A 109 -24.29 -3.20 -26.84
C ALA A 109 -24.69 -4.67 -26.88
N LEU A 110 -24.18 -5.50 -25.95
CA LEU A 110 -24.56 -6.91 -25.82
C LEU A 110 -26.06 -7.09 -25.53
N GLU A 111 -26.63 -6.26 -24.66
CA GLU A 111 -28.08 -6.30 -24.39
C GLU A 111 -28.91 -5.96 -25.61
N ILE A 112 -28.51 -4.94 -26.39
CA ILE A 112 -29.20 -4.56 -27.62
C ILE A 112 -29.11 -5.69 -28.65
N MET A 113 -27.92 -6.29 -28.83
CA MET A 113 -27.74 -7.42 -29.75
C MET A 113 -28.58 -8.63 -29.33
N GLY A 114 -28.65 -8.94 -28.03
CA GLY A 114 -29.49 -10.01 -27.50
C GLY A 114 -30.98 -9.77 -27.78
N LYS A 115 -31.47 -8.54 -27.58
CA LYS A 115 -32.86 -8.17 -27.89
C LYS A 115 -33.15 -8.23 -29.39
N ALA A 116 -32.22 -7.78 -30.23
CA ALA A 116 -32.37 -7.86 -31.69
C ALA A 116 -32.44 -9.32 -32.15
N HIS A 117 -31.60 -10.20 -31.60
CA HIS A 117 -31.64 -11.63 -31.91
C HIS A 117 -33.00 -12.26 -31.52
N ALA A 118 -33.49 -11.97 -30.31
CA ALA A 118 -34.80 -12.46 -29.87
C ALA A 118 -35.95 -11.97 -30.77
N LEU A 119 -35.91 -10.72 -31.23
CA LEU A 119 -36.91 -10.20 -32.19
C LEU A 119 -36.84 -10.88 -33.54
N LEU A 120 -35.64 -11.23 -34.02
CA LEU A 120 -35.48 -11.96 -35.27
C LEU A 120 -36.05 -13.38 -35.16
N GLU A 121 -35.89 -14.01 -34.01
CA GLU A 121 -36.43 -15.36 -33.75
C GLU A 121 -37.96 -15.36 -33.76
N THR A 122 -38.61 -14.39 -33.10
CA THR A 122 -40.08 -14.27 -33.13
C THR A 122 -40.62 -13.95 -34.53
N LEU A 123 -39.91 -13.11 -35.30
CA LEU A 123 -40.27 -12.83 -36.68
C LEU A 123 -40.10 -14.08 -37.57
N SER A 124 -39.04 -14.87 -37.36
CA SER A 124 -38.83 -16.13 -38.08
C SER A 124 -39.95 -17.14 -37.80
N GLU A 125 -40.31 -17.35 -36.53
CA GLU A 125 -41.41 -18.23 -36.14
C GLU A 125 -42.74 -17.78 -36.77
N SER A 126 -43.02 -16.47 -36.80
CA SER A 126 -44.24 -15.94 -37.42
C SER A 126 -44.29 -16.08 -38.94
N ALA A 127 -43.14 -16.14 -39.62
CA ALA A 127 -43.05 -16.30 -41.06
C ALA A 127 -43.30 -17.75 -41.51
N ASP A 128 -42.90 -18.71 -40.69
CA ASP A 128 -43.15 -20.14 -40.94
C ASP A 128 -44.63 -20.53 -40.75
N ASP A 129 -45.40 -19.74 -40.02
CA ASP A 129 -46.85 -19.93 -39.79
C ASP A 129 -47.75 -19.48 -40.96
N THR A 130 -47.18 -19.04 -42.10
CA THR A 130 -47.97 -18.60 -43.26
C THR A 130 -48.56 -19.82 -43.99
N PRO A 131 -49.90 -20.03 -44.02
CA PRO A 131 -50.49 -21.24 -44.60
C PRO A 131 -50.27 -21.26 -46.12
N ARG A 132 -49.60 -22.30 -46.60
CA ARG A 132 -49.31 -22.51 -48.02
C ARG A 132 -50.63 -22.56 -48.82
N PRO A 133 -50.80 -21.77 -49.90
CA PRO A 133 -52.05 -21.76 -50.65
C PRO A 133 -52.29 -23.15 -51.25
N ARG A 134 -53.41 -23.77 -50.90
CA ARG A 134 -53.84 -25.06 -51.45
C ARG A 134 -54.08 -24.88 -52.94
N ARG A 135 -53.19 -25.46 -53.77
CA ARG A 135 -53.38 -25.55 -55.22
C ARG A 135 -54.63 -26.40 -55.48
N ARG A 136 -55.53 -25.83 -56.28
CA ARG A 136 -56.77 -26.44 -56.75
C ARG A 136 -56.53 -27.15 -58.08
#